data_AF-A0A942YBQ8-F1
#
_entry.id   AF-A0A942YBQ8-F1
#
_cell.length_a   1.000
_cell.length_b   1.000
_cell.length_c   1.000
_cell.angle_alpha   90.00
_cell.angle_beta   90.00
_cell.angle_gamma   90.00
#
_symmetry.space_group_name_H-M   'P 1'
#
loop_
_entity.id
_entity.type
_entity.pdbx_description
1 polymer ?
#
loop_
_entity_poly.entity_id
_entity_poly.type
_entity_poly.pdbx_seq_one_letter_code
_entity_poly.pdbx_strand_id
1 'polypeptide(L)' 'MSGLSSAKAELSSIISELESIEAGLRHDFKGIGSEVAAARIRDFIEECERAKRSLSRVNPSNLSEAFLAKLGIGKG' A
#
# COMPACT_ATOMS: atom_id res chain seq x y z
N MET A 1 11.13 -9.05 -9.61
CA MET A 1 9.74 -9.40 -9.21
C MET A 1 9.58 -9.58 -7.70
N SER A 2 10.61 -10.03 -6.97
CA SER A 2 10.59 -10.13 -5.49
C SER A 2 10.32 -8.78 -4.78
N GLY A 3 10.93 -7.68 -5.25
CA GLY A 3 10.77 -6.37 -4.60
C GLY A 3 9.35 -5.81 -4.63
N LEU A 4 8.62 -5.94 -5.74
CA LEU A 4 7.23 -5.48 -5.84
C LEU A 4 6.30 -6.29 -4.94
N SER A 5 6.52 -7.61 -4.86
CA SER A 5 5.76 -8.47 -3.95
C SER A 5 6.09 -8.17 -2.48
N SER A 6 7.36 -7.93 -2.15
CA SER A 6 7.78 -7.51 -0.80
C SER A 6 7.11 -6.21 -0.39
N ALA A 7 7.17 -5.18 -1.24
CA ALA A 7 6.55 -3.88 -0.96
C ALA A 7 5.03 -3.99 -0.76
N LYS A 8 4.34 -4.86 -1.51
CA LYS A 8 2.91 -5.12 -1.30
C LYS A 8 2.62 -5.82 0.02
N ALA A 9 3.48 -6.75 0.43
CA ALA A 9 3.34 -7.48 1.68
C ALA A 9 3.56 -6.55 2.88
N GLU A 10 4.65 -5.78 2.86
CA GLU A 10 4.96 -4.77 3.88
C GLU A 10 3.83 -3.74 4.01
N LEU A 11 3.34 -3.21 2.89
CA LEU A 11 2.22 -2.26 2.89
C LEU A 11 0.93 -2.89 3.45
N SER A 12 0.73 -4.20 3.27
CA SER A 12 -0.41 -4.89 3.88
C SER A 12 -0.25 -5.02 5.40
N SER A 13 0.96 -5.29 5.90
CA SER A 13 1.25 -5.31 7.33
C SER A 13 0.97 -3.95 7.97
N ILE A 14 1.47 -2.88 7.34
CA ILE A 14 1.27 -1.50 7.82
C ILE A 14 -0.22 -1.16 7.89
N ILE A 15 -1.00 -1.51 6.86
CA ILE A 15 -2.45 -1.28 6.86
C ILE A 15 -3.11 -1.99 8.06
N SER A 16 -2.80 -3.27 8.27
CA SER A 16 -3.38 -4.05 9.37
C SER A 16 -3.00 -3.51 10.76
N GLU A 17 -1.76 -3.05 10.93
CA GLU A 17 -1.32 -2.42 12.17
C GLU A 17 -2.07 -1.10 12.42
N LEU A 18 -2.23 -0.27 11.39
CA LEU A 18 -2.97 1.00 11.50
C LEU A 18 -4.46 0.76 11.80
N GLU A 19 -5.08 -0.25 11.19
CA GLU A 19 -6.47 -0.63 11.45
C GLU A 19 -6.67 -1.05 12.92
N SER A 20 -5.71 -1.80 13.48
CA SER A 20 -5.72 -2.17 14.89
C SER A 20 -5.63 -0.96 15.81
N ILE A 21 -4.73 0.00 15.50
CA ILE A 21 -4.59 1.24 16.27
C ILE A 21 -5.87 2.09 16.17
N GLU A 22 -6.43 2.22 14.97
CA GLU A 22 -7.65 2.98 14.73
C GLU A 22 -8.84 2.41 15.51
N ALA A 23 -8.98 1.08 15.53
CA ALA A 23 -10.00 0.40 16.30
C ALA A 23 -9.83 0.64 17.81
N GLY A 24 -8.60 0.53 18.33
CA GLY A 24 -8.30 0.82 19.74
C GLY A 24 -8.64 2.26 20.13
N LEU A 25 -8.36 3.23 19.26
CA LEU A 25 -8.74 4.63 19.48
C LEU A 25 -10.25 4.85 19.50
N ARG A 26 -11.01 4.14 18.66
CA ARG A 26 -12.48 4.26 18.62
C ARG A 26 -13.18 3.60 19.78
N HIS A 27 -12.70 2.44 20.22
CA HIS A 27 -13.44 1.56 21.11
C HIS A 27 -12.88 1.55 22.54
N ASP A 28 -11.56 1.61 22.68
CA ASP A 28 -10.89 1.42 23.97
C ASP A 28 -10.49 2.75 24.62
N PHE A 29 -10.20 3.78 23.82
CA PHE A 29 -9.77 5.09 24.32
C PHE A 29 -10.94 6.08 24.45
N LYS A 30 -11.36 6.37 25.69
CA LYS A 30 -12.39 7.38 26.03
C LYS A 30 -11.78 8.73 26.40
N GLY A 31 -11.01 9.33 25.49
CA GLY A 31 -10.42 10.66 25.67
C GLY A 31 -10.93 11.64 24.61
N ILE A 32 -10.85 12.94 24.92
CA ILE A 32 -11.17 14.01 23.95
C ILE A 32 -10.20 13.91 22.77
N GLY A 33 -10.73 13.88 21.55
CA GLY A 33 -9.93 13.82 20.33
C GLY A 33 -9.57 12.40 19.87
N SER A 34 -10.07 11.35 20.55
CA SER A 34 -9.91 9.96 20.09
C SER A 34 -10.56 9.74 18.74
N GLU A 35 -11.72 10.37 18.53
CA GLU A 35 -12.46 10.36 17.27
C GLU A 35 -11.71 11.06 16.14
N VAL A 36 -11.03 12.18 16.45
CA VAL A 36 -10.23 12.93 15.47
C VAL A 36 -8.98 12.14 15.09
N ALA A 37 -8.29 11.57 16.08
CA ALA A 37 -7.12 10.74 15.85
C ALA A 37 -7.48 9.48 15.02
N ALA A 38 -8.55 8.78 15.38
CA ALA A 38 -9.05 7.64 14.61
C ALA A 38 -9.42 8.02 13.18
N ALA A 39 -10.07 9.17 12.97
CA ALA A 39 -10.39 9.66 11.63
C ALA A 39 -9.13 9.91 10.79
N ARG A 40 -8.09 10.54 11.38
CA ARG A 40 -6.82 10.77 10.67
C ARG A 40 -6.08 9.48 10.31
N ILE A 41 -6.10 8.49 11.19
CA ILE A 41 -5.53 7.17 10.87
C ILE A 41 -6.33 6.50 9.75
N ARG A 42 -7.66 6.61 9.77
CA ARG A 42 -8.52 6.10 8.71
C ARG A 42 -8.21 6.74 7.36
N ASP A 43 -8.05 8.06 7.30
CA ASP A 43 -7.65 8.79 6.08
C ASP A 43 -6.34 8.21 5.52
N PHE A 44 -5.34 7.97 6.37
CA PHE A 44 -4.04 7.45 5.95
C PHE A 44 -4.11 5.98 5.51
N ILE A 45 -4.92 5.15 6.16
CA ILE A 45 -5.20 3.77 5.71
C ILE A 45 -5.73 3.78 4.27
N GLU A 46 -6.66 4.68 3.95
CA GLU A 46 -7.18 4.79 2.58
C GLU A 46 -6.10 5.16 1.56
N GLU A 47 -5.16 6.04 1.91
CA GLU A 47 -4.02 6.37 1.07
C GLU A 47 -3.12 5.16 0.83
N CYS A 48 -2.81 4.40 1.88
CA CYS A 48 -2.05 3.16 1.78
C CYS A 48 -2.75 2.15 0.87
N GLU A 49 -4.08 2.00 0.99
CA GLU A 49 -4.82 1.12 0.09
C GLU A 49 -4.79 1.58 -1.37
N ARG A 50 -4.87 2.90 -1.62
CA ARG A 50 -4.74 3.46 -2.98
C ARG A 50 -3.36 3.16 -3.56
N ALA A 51 -2.30 3.29 -2.76
CA ALA A 51 -0.95 2.91 -3.15
C ALA A 51 -0.86 1.41 -3.47
N LYS A 52 -1.40 0.54 -2.60
CA LYS A 52 -1.45 -0.91 -2.81
C LYS A 52 -2.18 -1.28 -4.10
N ARG A 53 -3.34 -0.67 -4.36
CA ARG A 53 -4.10 -0.84 -5.61
C ARG A 53 -3.27 -0.42 -6.82
N SER A 54 -2.56 0.69 -6.74
CA SER A 54 -1.68 1.17 -7.82
C SER A 54 -0.53 0.20 -8.10
N LEU A 55 0.12 -0.32 -7.04
CA LEU A 55 1.15 -1.36 -7.16
C LEU A 55 0.60 -2.66 -7.76
N SER A 56 -0.65 -3.01 -7.49
CA SER A 56 -1.31 -4.18 -8.09
C SER A 56 -1.60 -4.04 -9.58
N ARG A 57 -1.69 -2.80 -10.08
CA ARG A 57 -1.86 -2.52 -11.52
C ARG A 57 -0.53 -2.52 -12.29
N VAL A 58 0.60 -2.51 -11.60
CA VAL A 58 1.92 -2.66 -12.24
C VAL A 58 2.02 -4.09 -12.76
N ASN A 59 2.03 -4.22 -14.10
CA ASN A 59 2.26 -5.49 -14.78
C ASN A 59 3.68 -5.49 -15.42
N PRO A 60 4.66 -6.16 -14.79
CA PRO A 60 6.04 -6.23 -15.31
C PRO A 60 6.15 -7.00 -16.62
N SER A 61 5.14 -7.76 -17.02
CA SER A 61 5.12 -8.48 -18.31
C SER A 61 4.67 -7.59 -19.48
N ASN A 62 4.14 -6.40 -19.20
CA ASN A 62 3.67 -5.45 -20.21
C ASN A 62 4.69 -4.33 -20.50
N LEU A 63 5.98 -4.66 -20.46
CA LEU A 63 7.04 -3.70 -20.79
C LEU A 63 7.05 -3.45 -22.31
N SER A 64 7.16 -2.19 -22.71
CA SER A 64 7.23 -1.82 -24.12
C SER A 64 8.50 -2.37 -24.76
N GLU A 65 8.44 -2.67 -26.05
CA GLU A 65 9.61 -3.15 -26.80
C GLU A 65 10.75 -2.13 -26.78
N ALA A 66 10.44 -0.84 -26.83
CA ALA A 66 11.43 0.23 -26.70
C ALA A 66 12.16 0.19 -25.34
N PHE A 67 11.48 -0.22 -24.27
CA PHE A 67 12.09 -0.38 -22.95
C PHE A 67 12.97 -1.63 -22.89
N LEU A 68 12.51 -2.75 -23.45
CA LEU A 68 13.28 -4.00 -23.52
C LEU A 68 14.53 -3.84 -24.42
N ALA A 69 14.40 -3.13 -25.54
CA ALA A 69 15.50 -2.81 -26.44
C ALA A 69 16.56 -1.93 -25.78
N LYS A 70 16.17 -0.94 -24.96
CA LYS A 70 17.12 -0.14 -24.16
C LYS A 70 17.88 -0.98 -23.12
N LEU A 71 17.33 -2.10 -22.69
CA LEU A 71 17.95 -3.03 -21.75
C LEU A 71 18.76 -4.15 -22.46
N GLY A 72 18.81 -4.16 -23.79
CA GLY A 72 19.52 -5.19 -24.55
C GLY A 72 18.82 -6.56 -24.53
N ILE A 73 17.55 -6.62 -24.14
CA ILE A 73 16.76 -7.86 -24.08
C ILE A 73 15.94 -7.95 -25.38
N GLY A 74 16.42 -8.73 -26.34
CA GLY A 74 15.67 -9.06 -27.56
C GLY A 74 14.62 -10.13 -27.26
N LYS A 75 13.38 -9.95 -27.73
CA LYS A 75 12.41 -11.05 -27.77
C LYS A 75 12.83 -12.02 -28.88
N GLY A 76 13.31 -13.19 -28.48
CA GLY A 76 13.43 -14.35 -29.37
C GLY A 76 12.07 -14.92 -29.73
#